data_AF-A0A183BLE5-F1
#
_entry.id   AF-A0A183BLE5-F1
#
_cell.length_a   1.000
_cell.length_b   1.000
_cell.length_c   1.000
_cell.angle_alpha   90.00
_cell.angle_beta   90.00
_cell.angle_gamma   90.00
#
_symmetry.space_group_name_H-M   'P 1'
#
loop_
_entity.id
_entity.type
_entity.pdbx_description
1 polymer ?
#
loop_
_entity_poly.entity_id
_entity_poly.type
_entity_poly.pdbx_seq_one_letter_code
_entity_poly.pdbx_strand_id
1 'polypeptide(L)'
;MIDFHYSDTWADPGQQTVPSAWESHSLSQLVTDVYQHTYGILNYLKSNGISVTWVQVGNEINGGMLWPNGKTTNFANLASLINSGYKASKAVYPNAPVILHLANGYKTADFKRFFDGVKKANASWDVIGISHYPTSANWKTLNAQAATTQLIRNVI
;
A
#
# COMPACT_ATOMS: atom_id res chain seq x y z
N MET A 1 -6.70 0.84 -12.54
CA MET A 1 -5.81 0.74 -11.37
C MET A 1 -5.38 -0.72 -11.26
N ILE A 2 -4.14 -0.98 -10.89
CA ILE A 2 -3.71 -2.33 -10.48
C ILE A 2 -3.40 -2.26 -8.99
N ASP A 3 -3.99 -3.20 -8.25
CA ASP A 3 -3.80 -3.35 -6.81
C ASP A 3 -3.00 -4.62 -6.52
N PHE A 4 -1.81 -4.44 -5.98
CA PHE A 4 -0.94 -5.54 -5.57
C PHE A 4 -1.15 -5.83 -4.09
N HIS A 5 -1.84 -6.94 -3.79
CA HIS A 5 -1.98 -7.42 -2.42
C HIS A 5 -0.67 -7.92 -1.81
N TYR A 6 0.25 -8.43 -2.64
CA TYR A 6 1.44 -9.18 -2.20
C TYR A 6 1.09 -10.34 -1.26
N SER A 7 0.05 -11.08 -1.61
CA SER A 7 -0.40 -12.30 -0.93
C SER A 7 -1.06 -13.23 -1.95
N ASP A 8 -1.06 -14.53 -1.68
CA ASP A 8 -1.77 -15.52 -2.51
C ASP A 8 -3.30 -15.49 -2.29
N THR A 9 -3.74 -14.77 -1.27
CA THR A 9 -5.16 -14.62 -0.90
C THR A 9 -5.46 -13.15 -0.56
N TRP A 10 -6.60 -12.90 0.06
CA TRP A 10 -6.98 -11.57 0.53
C TRP A 10 -5.87 -10.95 1.41
N ALA A 11 -5.58 -9.68 1.18
CA ALA A 11 -4.78 -8.86 2.08
C ALA A 11 -5.71 -7.79 2.67
N ASP A 12 -5.78 -7.69 3.98
CA ASP A 12 -6.63 -6.76 4.71
C ASP A 12 -5.99 -6.40 6.07
N PRO A 13 -6.60 -5.55 6.92
CA PRO A 13 -5.99 -5.16 8.20
C PRO A 13 -5.73 -6.31 9.18
N GLY A 14 -6.39 -7.45 9.01
CA GLY A 14 -6.24 -8.65 9.83
C GLY A 14 -5.30 -9.70 9.24
N GLN A 15 -5.04 -9.66 7.93
CA GLN A 15 -4.17 -10.62 7.24
C GLN A 15 -3.31 -9.98 6.15
N GLN A 16 -1.99 -10.18 6.24
CA GLN A 16 -0.99 -9.68 5.29
C GLN A 16 0.06 -10.78 5.02
N THR A 17 -0.44 -12.00 4.79
CA THR A 17 0.37 -13.22 4.72
C THR A 17 1.30 -13.19 3.51
N VAL A 18 2.58 -13.48 3.74
CA VAL A 18 3.59 -13.63 2.69
C VAL A 18 3.16 -14.76 1.72
N PRO A 19 3.27 -14.57 0.40
CA PRO A 19 3.02 -15.64 -0.57
C PRO A 19 3.84 -16.88 -0.28
N SER A 20 3.30 -18.07 -0.53
CA SER A 20 3.94 -19.35 -0.20
C SER A 20 5.34 -19.49 -0.82
N ALA A 21 5.49 -18.99 -2.05
CA ALA A 21 6.77 -18.99 -2.76
C ALA A 21 7.86 -18.12 -2.09
N TRP A 22 7.50 -17.20 -1.18
CA TRP A 22 8.40 -16.26 -0.52
C TRP A 22 8.54 -16.49 0.99
N GLU A 23 7.87 -17.52 1.55
CA GLU A 23 7.82 -17.74 3.00
C GLU A 23 9.20 -17.87 3.67
N SER A 24 10.17 -18.46 2.97
CA SER A 24 11.53 -18.65 3.47
C SER A 24 12.49 -17.49 3.15
N HIS A 25 12.00 -16.45 2.48
CA HIS A 25 12.82 -15.35 2.01
C HIS A 25 13.16 -14.38 3.15
N SER A 26 14.42 -13.97 3.18
CA SER A 26 14.88 -12.87 4.02
C SER A 26 14.26 -11.54 3.60
N LEU A 27 14.32 -10.51 4.46
CA LEU A 27 13.81 -9.17 4.11
C LEU A 27 14.40 -8.63 2.80
N SER A 28 15.70 -8.83 2.53
CA SER A 28 16.33 -8.37 1.29
C SER A 28 15.83 -9.12 0.06
N GLN A 29 15.54 -10.42 0.21
CA GLN A 29 14.88 -11.20 -0.84
C GLN A 29 13.45 -10.69 -1.05
N LEU A 30 12.66 -10.48 0.01
CA LEU A 30 11.31 -9.92 -0.09
C LEU A 30 11.27 -8.54 -0.78
N VAL A 31 12.24 -7.66 -0.49
CA VAL A 31 12.39 -6.39 -1.20
C VAL A 31 12.61 -6.63 -2.69
N THR A 32 13.44 -7.61 -3.06
CA THR A 32 13.66 -8.00 -4.45
C THR A 32 12.40 -8.60 -5.08
N ASP A 33 11.68 -9.47 -4.37
CA ASP A 33 10.47 -10.13 -4.85
C ASP A 33 9.36 -9.12 -5.14
N VAL A 34 9.14 -8.15 -4.25
CA VAL A 34 8.20 -7.05 -4.46
C VAL A 34 8.53 -6.28 -5.74
N TYR A 35 9.80 -5.98 -5.98
CA TYR A 35 10.22 -5.31 -7.22
C TYR A 35 9.88 -6.17 -8.44
N GLN A 36 10.35 -7.42 -8.46
CA GLN A 36 10.24 -8.29 -9.62
C GLN A 36 8.79 -8.64 -9.94
N HIS A 37 7.97 -8.92 -8.94
CA HIS A 37 6.55 -9.19 -9.12
C HIS A 37 5.83 -7.97 -9.71
N THR A 38 6.01 -6.79 -9.11
CA THR A 38 5.37 -5.55 -9.56
C THR A 38 5.82 -5.19 -10.97
N TYR A 39 7.13 -5.20 -11.23
CA TYR A 39 7.70 -4.89 -12.54
C TYR A 39 7.21 -5.88 -13.60
N GLY A 40 7.26 -7.19 -13.30
CA GLY A 40 6.85 -8.24 -14.23
C GLY A 40 5.41 -8.11 -14.68
N ILE A 41 4.48 -7.94 -13.73
CA ILE A 41 3.05 -7.76 -14.05
C ILE A 41 2.82 -6.45 -14.82
N LEU A 42 3.37 -5.33 -14.35
CA LEU A 42 3.17 -4.05 -15.03
C LEU A 42 3.78 -4.04 -16.44
N ASN A 43 4.97 -4.61 -16.60
CA ASN A 43 5.64 -4.71 -17.89
C ASN A 43 4.88 -5.62 -18.85
N TYR A 44 4.32 -6.73 -18.36
CA TYR A 44 3.43 -7.58 -19.14
C TYR A 44 2.19 -6.82 -19.63
N LEU A 45 1.54 -6.04 -18.74
CA LEU A 45 0.42 -5.19 -19.16
C LEU A 45 0.85 -4.18 -20.23
N LYS A 46 2.02 -3.56 -20.05
CA LYS A 46 2.53 -2.53 -20.97
C LYS A 46 2.82 -3.10 -22.35
N SER A 47 3.48 -4.27 -22.41
CA SER A 47 3.80 -4.93 -23.67
C SER A 47 2.56 -5.39 -24.44
N ASN A 48 1.44 -5.59 -23.74
CA ASN A 48 0.14 -5.90 -24.33
C ASN A 48 -0.72 -4.64 -24.60
N GLY A 49 -0.12 -3.45 -24.59
CA GLY A 49 -0.80 -2.19 -24.94
C GLY A 49 -1.80 -1.70 -23.89
N ILE A 50 -1.79 -2.26 -22.69
CA ILE A 50 -2.68 -1.83 -21.60
C ILE A 50 -2.02 -0.67 -20.86
N SER A 51 -2.72 0.47 -20.77
CA SER A 51 -2.26 1.60 -19.97
C SER A 51 -2.73 1.47 -18.52
N VAL A 52 -1.79 1.52 -17.56
CA VAL A 52 -2.11 1.55 -16.14
C VAL A 52 -2.10 2.99 -15.62
N THR A 53 -3.25 3.45 -15.11
CA THR A 53 -3.42 4.83 -14.63
C THR A 53 -2.98 5.03 -13.18
N TRP A 54 -3.09 4.01 -12.33
CA TRP A 54 -2.70 4.04 -10.92
C TRP A 54 -2.21 2.67 -10.48
N VAL A 55 -1.25 2.64 -9.56
CA VAL A 55 -0.75 1.40 -8.94
C VAL A 55 -0.87 1.51 -7.43
N GLN A 56 -1.45 0.51 -6.78
CA GLN A 56 -1.48 0.41 -5.33
C GLN A 56 -0.43 -0.60 -4.86
N VAL A 57 0.42 -0.18 -3.94
CA VAL A 57 1.50 -1.01 -3.35
C VAL A 57 1.02 -1.49 -1.98
N GLY A 58 0.39 -2.66 -1.98
CA GLY A 58 -0.24 -3.26 -0.80
C GLY A 58 -1.69 -2.80 -0.65
N ASN A 59 -2.57 -3.71 -0.23
CA ASN A 59 -3.98 -3.41 0.05
C ASN A 59 -4.22 -3.31 1.57
N GLU A 60 -4.90 -2.25 1.99
CA GLU A 60 -5.29 -1.98 3.39
C GLU A 60 -4.17 -2.25 4.41
N ILE A 61 -2.99 -1.67 4.16
CA ILE A 61 -1.75 -1.94 4.90
C ILE A 61 -1.70 -1.24 6.27
N ASN A 62 -2.82 -1.14 6.99
CA ASN A 62 -2.93 -0.51 8.31
C ASN A 62 -1.88 -1.04 9.31
N GLY A 63 -1.60 -2.34 9.26
CA GLY A 63 -0.57 -3.00 10.06
C GLY A 63 0.73 -3.28 9.29
N GLY A 64 0.86 -2.82 8.05
CA GLY A 64 1.96 -3.09 7.13
C GLY A 64 1.60 -4.12 6.05
N MET A 65 2.60 -4.72 5.40
CA MET A 65 2.45 -5.76 4.38
C MET A 65 3.46 -6.88 4.63
N LEU A 66 3.28 -8.07 4.03
CA LEU A 66 4.25 -9.18 4.10
C LEU A 66 4.70 -9.49 5.55
N TRP A 67 3.74 -9.85 6.39
CA TRP A 67 4.00 -10.10 7.82
C TRP A 67 4.80 -11.38 8.05
N PRO A 68 5.75 -11.38 9.00
CA PRO A 68 6.01 -10.32 9.98
C PRO A 68 6.99 -9.23 9.51
N ASN A 69 7.66 -9.42 8.37
CA ASN A 69 8.80 -8.61 7.94
C ASN A 69 8.46 -7.13 7.72
N GLY A 70 7.31 -6.84 7.11
CA GLY A 70 6.85 -5.49 6.82
C GLY A 70 5.81 -4.93 7.78
N LYS A 71 5.81 -5.34 9.06
CA LYS A 71 4.87 -4.79 10.07
C LYS A 71 5.18 -3.32 10.42
N THR A 72 4.15 -2.56 10.80
CA THR A 72 4.30 -1.17 11.29
C THR A 72 5.03 -1.04 12.63
N THR A 73 5.32 -2.15 13.33
CA THR A 73 6.28 -2.17 14.44
C THR A 73 7.72 -1.87 13.99
N ASN A 74 8.01 -1.99 12.69
CA ASN A 74 9.27 -1.57 12.09
C ASN A 74 9.01 -0.87 10.74
N PHE A 75 8.80 0.44 10.79
CA PHE A 75 8.57 1.26 9.60
C PHE A 75 9.75 1.29 8.62
N ALA A 76 10.99 1.03 9.06
CA ALA A 76 12.14 1.00 8.15
C ALA A 76 12.06 -0.22 7.21
N ASN A 77 11.69 -1.39 7.74
CA ASN A 77 11.45 -2.58 6.92
C ASN A 77 10.24 -2.38 6.00
N LEU A 78 9.14 -1.81 6.50
CA LEU A 78 7.96 -1.53 5.68
C LEU A 78 8.30 -0.53 4.55
N ALA A 79 9.06 0.51 4.84
CA ALA A 79 9.47 1.50 3.84
C ALA A 79 10.37 0.90 2.75
N SER A 80 11.23 -0.08 3.06
CA SER A 80 12.06 -0.72 2.04
C SER A 80 11.20 -1.54 1.05
N LEU A 81 10.18 -2.24 1.54
CA LEU A 81 9.21 -2.96 0.71
C LEU A 81 8.36 -2.00 -0.15
N ILE A 82 7.80 -0.94 0.47
CA ILE A 82 7.04 0.11 -0.22
C ILE A 82 7.87 0.74 -1.34
N ASN A 83 9.09 1.18 -1.03
CA ASN A 83 9.98 1.81 -1.99
C ASN A 83 10.32 0.87 -3.15
N SER A 84 10.38 -0.43 -2.90
CA SER A 84 10.61 -1.43 -3.95
C SER A 84 9.46 -1.48 -4.95
N GLY A 85 8.22 -1.57 -4.45
CA GLY A 85 7.01 -1.56 -5.29
C GLY A 85 6.83 -0.22 -6.01
N TYR A 86 7.13 0.90 -5.34
CA TYR A 86 7.12 2.23 -5.93
C TYR A 86 8.11 2.33 -7.11
N LYS A 87 9.38 1.91 -6.91
CA LYS A 87 10.41 1.93 -7.96
C LYS A 87 10.03 1.07 -9.16
N ALA A 88 9.53 -0.16 -8.92
CA ALA A 88 9.07 -1.04 -9.98
C ALA A 88 7.91 -0.41 -10.78
N SER A 89 6.96 0.24 -10.08
CA SER A 89 5.85 0.97 -10.70
C SER A 89 6.35 2.09 -11.61
N LYS A 90 7.24 2.94 -11.10
CA LYS A 90 7.80 4.07 -11.87
C LYS A 90 8.70 3.63 -13.02
N ALA A 91 9.36 2.48 -12.92
CA ALA A 91 10.18 1.92 -14.00
C ALA A 91 9.34 1.58 -15.24
N VAL A 92 8.09 1.11 -15.05
CA VAL A 92 7.21 0.73 -16.15
C VAL A 92 6.27 1.86 -16.57
N TYR A 93 5.61 2.50 -15.60
CA TYR A 93 4.65 3.60 -15.78
C TYR A 93 5.07 4.81 -14.94
N PRO A 94 6.04 5.63 -15.41
CA PRO A 94 6.57 6.75 -14.62
C PRO A 94 5.51 7.80 -14.22
N ASN A 95 4.46 7.93 -15.03
CA ASN A 95 3.36 8.88 -14.81
C ASN A 95 2.19 8.30 -14.00
N ALA A 96 2.17 6.99 -13.72
CA ALA A 96 1.12 6.40 -12.89
C ALA A 96 1.37 6.79 -11.42
N PRO A 97 0.42 7.43 -10.72
CA PRO A 97 0.55 7.67 -9.29
C PRO A 97 0.53 6.35 -8.52
N VAL A 98 1.42 6.25 -7.54
CA VAL A 98 1.53 5.11 -6.63
C VAL A 98 0.77 5.42 -5.35
N ILE A 99 -0.15 4.52 -4.99
CA ILE A 99 -1.07 4.64 -3.87
C ILE A 99 -0.56 3.80 -2.70
N LEU A 100 -0.54 4.40 -1.51
CA LEU A 100 -0.60 3.65 -0.25
C LEU A 100 -2.01 3.75 0.30
N HIS A 101 -2.62 2.61 0.60
CA HIS A 101 -4.04 2.50 0.92
C HIS A 101 -4.26 1.86 2.27
N LEU A 102 -5.12 2.50 3.08
CA LEU A 102 -5.51 2.03 4.39
C LEU A 102 -7.03 1.87 4.49
N ALA A 103 -7.46 0.93 5.31
CA ALA A 103 -8.83 0.77 5.75
C ALA A 103 -9.26 1.83 6.77
N ASN A 104 -10.57 1.91 7.00
CA ASN A 104 -11.19 2.72 8.05
C ASN A 104 -10.89 4.22 7.93
N GLY A 105 -11.24 4.81 6.78
CA GLY A 105 -11.04 6.23 6.49
C GLY A 105 -11.56 7.23 7.51
N TYR A 106 -12.48 6.81 8.37
CA TYR A 106 -13.01 7.61 9.48
C TYR A 106 -12.06 7.66 10.70
N LYS A 107 -10.94 6.93 10.72
CA LYS A 107 -9.96 6.91 11.81
C LYS A 107 -8.74 7.79 11.50
N THR A 108 -8.92 9.12 11.57
CA THR A 108 -7.86 10.11 11.27
C THR A 108 -6.56 9.88 12.03
N ALA A 109 -6.62 9.47 13.31
CA ALA A 109 -5.43 9.23 14.13
C ALA A 109 -4.57 8.05 13.62
N ASP A 110 -5.21 7.00 13.12
CA ASP A 110 -4.52 5.83 12.56
C ASP A 110 -3.82 6.19 11.25
N PHE A 111 -4.49 6.93 10.38
CA PHE A 111 -3.90 7.48 9.15
C PHE A 111 -2.68 8.35 9.45
N LYS A 112 -2.82 9.33 10.36
CA LYS A 112 -1.71 10.20 10.74
C LYS A 112 -0.52 9.38 11.26
N ARG A 113 -0.76 8.42 12.15
CA ARG A 113 0.30 7.56 12.70
C ARG A 113 1.02 6.77 11.62
N PHE A 114 0.27 6.14 10.71
CA PHE A 114 0.86 5.35 9.62
C PHE A 114 1.71 6.23 8.71
N PHE A 115 1.13 7.33 8.20
CA PHE A 115 1.79 8.18 7.22
C PHE A 115 2.96 8.97 7.82
N ASP A 116 2.89 9.42 9.08
CA ASP A 116 4.06 9.97 9.78
C ASP A 116 5.19 8.93 9.91
N GLY A 117 4.83 7.67 10.18
CA GLY A 117 5.78 6.57 10.31
C GLY A 117 6.51 6.24 9.01
N VAL A 118 5.77 6.07 7.91
CA VAL A 118 6.38 5.81 6.59
C VAL A 118 7.12 7.03 6.04
N LYS A 119 6.65 8.26 6.32
CA LYS A 119 7.37 9.50 5.97
C LYS A 119 8.72 9.56 6.69
N LYS A 120 8.74 9.33 8.00
CA LYS A 120 9.97 9.30 8.81
C LYS A 120 10.94 8.21 8.35
N ALA A 121 10.43 7.10 7.83
CA ALA A 121 11.22 6.01 7.26
C ALA A 121 11.60 6.21 5.78
N ASN A 122 11.31 7.37 5.19
CA ASN A 122 11.61 7.71 3.79
C ASN A 122 10.94 6.76 2.76
N ALA A 123 9.72 6.33 3.01
CA ALA A 123 8.90 5.66 1.99
C ALA A 123 8.45 6.68 0.92
N SER A 124 8.21 6.20 -0.30
CA SER A 124 7.76 6.99 -1.44
C SER A 124 6.34 6.59 -1.83
N TRP A 125 5.46 7.56 -2.04
CA TRP A 125 4.11 7.40 -2.57
C TRP A 125 3.63 8.73 -3.16
N ASP A 126 2.61 8.67 -4.02
CA ASP A 126 2.04 9.87 -4.65
C ASP A 126 0.65 10.20 -4.10
N VAL A 127 -0.12 9.17 -3.71
CA VAL A 127 -1.53 9.28 -3.35
C VAL A 127 -1.83 8.46 -2.09
N ILE A 128 -2.70 9.01 -1.25
CA ILE A 128 -3.29 8.30 -0.10
C ILE A 128 -4.63 7.69 -0.53
N GLY A 129 -4.74 6.37 -0.47
CA GLY A 129 -5.98 5.62 -0.69
C GLY A 129 -6.73 5.38 0.62
N ILE A 130 -8.06 5.39 0.56
CA ILE A 130 -8.92 5.23 1.73
C ILE A 130 -10.06 4.25 1.42
N SER A 131 -10.21 3.19 2.21
CA SER A 131 -11.49 2.46 2.26
C SER A 131 -12.47 3.11 3.21
N HIS A 132 -13.73 3.18 2.79
CA HIS A 132 -14.81 3.79 3.57
C HIS A 132 -16.12 3.02 3.38
N TYR A 133 -16.47 2.18 4.35
CA TYR A 133 -17.64 1.29 4.30
C TYR A 133 -18.60 1.55 5.48
N PRO A 134 -19.38 2.64 5.46
CA PRO A 134 -20.38 2.88 6.47
C PRO A 134 -21.60 1.97 6.33
N THR A 135 -22.33 1.78 7.44
CA THR A 135 -23.66 1.17 7.44
C THR A 135 -24.74 2.23 7.35
N SER A 136 -25.98 1.82 7.06
CA SER A 136 -27.15 2.71 7.08
C SER A 136 -27.34 3.43 8.42
N ALA A 137 -26.89 2.83 9.52
CA ALA A 137 -27.01 3.41 10.86
C ALA A 137 -25.98 4.51 11.15
N ASN A 138 -24.80 4.50 10.50
CA ASN A 138 -23.67 5.35 10.90
C ASN A 138 -23.06 6.21 9.77
N TRP A 139 -23.59 6.13 8.54
CA TRP A 139 -22.99 6.80 7.38
C TRP A 139 -22.78 8.30 7.54
N LYS A 140 -23.70 9.04 8.19
CA LYS A 140 -23.54 10.49 8.41
C LYS A 140 -22.29 10.78 9.24
N THR A 141 -22.15 10.06 10.35
CA THR A 141 -21.03 10.22 11.28
C THR A 141 -19.71 9.83 10.62
N LEU A 142 -19.66 8.66 9.98
CA LEU A 142 -18.43 8.19 9.36
C LEU A 142 -18.03 9.06 8.15
N ASN A 143 -18.98 9.59 7.37
CA ASN A 143 -18.67 10.52 6.29
C ASN A 143 -18.03 11.81 6.82
N ALA A 144 -18.55 12.38 7.90
CA ALA A 144 -17.97 13.58 8.51
C ALA A 144 -16.54 13.31 9.02
N GLN A 145 -16.30 12.14 9.62
CA GLN A 145 -14.97 11.73 10.07
C GLN A 145 -14.01 11.48 8.91
N ALA A 146 -14.47 10.82 7.84
CA ALA A 146 -13.66 10.57 6.65
C ALA A 146 -13.28 11.86 5.92
N ALA A 147 -14.18 12.85 5.86
CA ALA A 147 -13.88 14.17 5.33
C ALA A 147 -12.71 14.84 6.09
N THR A 148 -12.68 14.72 7.43
CA THR A 148 -11.55 15.20 8.24
C THR A 148 -10.24 14.48 7.88
N THR A 149 -10.29 13.16 7.68
CA THR A 149 -9.09 12.39 7.29
C THR A 149 -8.56 12.79 5.92
N GLN A 150 -9.41 13.14 4.95
CA GLN A 150 -8.96 13.63 3.64
C GLN A 150 -8.20 14.97 3.70
N LEU A 151 -8.29 15.69 4.82
CA LEU A 151 -7.58 16.94 5.03
C LEU A 151 -6.15 16.76 5.56
N ILE A 152 -5.63 15.53 5.69
CA ILE A 152 -4.23 15.25 6.06
C ILE A 152 -3.23 15.61 4.95
N ARG A 153 -3.31 16.84 4.43
CA ARG A 153 -2.49 17.34 3.32
C ARG A 153 -1.01 17.49 3.67
N ASN A 154 -0.66 17.55 4.95
CA ASN A 154 0.71 17.81 5.43
C ASN A 154 1.61 16.56 5.49
N VAL A 155 1.08 15.38 5.11
CA VAL A 155 1.83 14.12 5.21
C VAL A 155 2.44 13.69 3.88
N ILE A 156 1.94 14.19 2.76
CA ILE A 156 2.65 14.11 1.46
C ILE A 156 3.82 15.10 1.46
#